data_AF-A0A944GHV1-F1
#
_entry.id   AF-A0A944GHV1-F1
#
_cell.length_a   1.000
_cell.length_b   1.000
_cell.length_c   1.000
_cell.angle_alpha   90.00
_cell.angle_beta   90.00
_cell.angle_gamma   90.00
#
_symmetry.space_group_name_H-M   'P 1'
#
loop_
_entity.id
_entity.type
_entity.pdbx_description
1 polymer ?
#
loop_
_entity_poly.entity_id
_entity_poly.type
_entity_poly.pdbx_seq_one_letter_code
_entity_poly.pdbx_strand_id
1 'polypeptide(L)'
;TLASEENGGAKKVSCIPELETLSQYGESFEGDGPLTGATVMQGASFTAGSMFSNTSGLPLIIPTGENNMSLKDNFFPGIRSLGDILKEQGYQNHLLLGSDATFGGRRLYFTSHGNYDIKDYLYAQKNLFPSLGLEEDYYVNWGFEDRYLFQIAKNEILTYQKNDETFNLTMLTVDTHFPNGYTCEDCPDEFEDSYSNAYRCSSIKTMEFIKWFFQSGEVNEKIRDNTTFVLLGDHLTMDSDYYTDLDDNYNRRAYVCYLNSAVEVKEKHRRREYTAFDTLPTVLASLGVMVKDDVLGLGTNLFSNRDTLLEKDGKELIDDEFLKDSKMMLSLYQGKSYKESLSHYSLPKREQPSLS
;
A
#
# COMPACT_ATOMS: atom_id res chain seq x y z
N THR A 1 11.19 10.02 -4.89
CA THR A 1 11.41 8.66 -4.33
C THR A 1 12.89 8.49 -3.98
N LEU A 2 13.31 7.30 -3.51
CA LEU A 2 14.71 6.95 -3.25
C LEU A 2 15.51 6.59 -4.53
N ALA A 3 14.88 6.74 -5.70
CA ALA A 3 15.51 6.52 -6.99
C ALA A 3 16.60 7.57 -7.30
N SER A 4 17.32 7.35 -8.39
CA SER A 4 18.28 8.32 -8.92
C SER A 4 17.59 9.61 -9.40
N GLU A 5 18.28 10.75 -9.31
CA GLU A 5 17.84 12.03 -9.89
C GLU A 5 17.56 11.93 -11.40
N GLU A 6 18.34 11.12 -12.12
CA GLU A 6 18.16 10.84 -13.55
C GLU A 6 16.77 10.26 -13.85
N ASN A 7 16.26 9.42 -12.95
CA ASN A 7 14.94 8.80 -13.06
C ASN A 7 13.89 9.45 -12.14
N GLY A 8 14.05 10.75 -11.80
CA GLY A 8 13.04 11.53 -11.05
C GLY A 8 13.04 11.33 -9.54
N GLY A 9 13.99 10.55 -9.03
CA GLY A 9 14.24 10.35 -7.61
C GLY A 9 15.02 11.49 -6.94
N ALA A 10 15.32 11.30 -5.67
CA ALA A 10 15.90 12.32 -4.79
C ALA A 10 17.40 12.11 -4.52
N LYS A 11 18.00 11.03 -5.04
CA LYS A 11 19.36 10.61 -4.68
C LYS A 11 20.28 10.70 -5.90
N LYS A 12 21.53 11.12 -5.70
CA LYS A 12 22.55 11.11 -6.78
C LYS A 12 22.84 9.69 -7.28
N VAL A 13 22.83 8.72 -6.36
CA VAL A 13 22.92 7.29 -6.64
C VAL A 13 21.67 6.64 -6.06
N SER A 14 20.97 5.85 -6.87
CA SER A 14 19.74 5.19 -6.44
C SER A 14 19.99 4.25 -5.26
N CYS A 15 19.21 4.38 -4.19
CA CYS A 15 19.19 3.40 -3.10
C CYS A 15 18.30 2.19 -3.43
N ILE A 16 17.50 2.27 -4.51
CA ILE A 16 16.53 1.25 -4.90
C ILE A 16 16.63 0.89 -6.40
N PRO A 17 17.82 0.58 -6.92
CA PRO A 17 18.05 0.44 -8.37
C PRO A 17 17.18 -0.64 -9.02
N GLU A 18 16.86 -1.72 -8.31
CA GLU A 18 15.96 -2.75 -8.81
C GLU A 18 14.51 -2.26 -8.91
N LEU A 19 14.02 -1.50 -7.92
CA LEU A 19 12.67 -0.93 -8.00
C LEU A 19 12.58 0.18 -9.04
N GLU A 20 13.62 1.00 -9.18
CA GLU A 20 13.73 1.98 -10.26
C GLU A 20 13.66 1.30 -11.63
N THR A 21 14.40 0.20 -11.82
CA THR A 21 14.29 -0.61 -13.03
C THR A 21 12.89 -1.19 -13.20
N LEU A 22 12.29 -1.71 -12.11
CA LEU A 22 10.96 -2.31 -12.13
C LEU A 22 9.88 -1.32 -12.56
N SER A 23 10.00 -0.05 -12.15
CA SER A 23 9.05 1.01 -12.53
C SER A 23 8.97 1.25 -14.04
N GLN A 24 10.05 0.97 -14.78
CA GLN A 24 10.10 1.06 -16.24
C GLN A 24 9.46 -0.15 -16.95
N TYR A 25 9.32 -1.28 -16.24
CA TYR A 25 8.66 -2.48 -16.75
C TYR A 25 7.18 -2.55 -16.37
N GLY A 26 6.84 -2.04 -15.18
CA GLY A 26 5.48 -1.97 -14.68
C GLY A 26 4.77 -0.68 -15.04
N GLU A 27 3.55 -0.54 -14.51
CA GLU A 27 2.79 0.70 -14.59
C GLU A 27 2.94 1.50 -13.30
N SER A 28 3.52 2.69 -13.43
CA SER A 28 3.80 3.64 -12.33
C SER A 28 3.08 4.99 -12.55
N PHE A 29 2.26 5.10 -13.59
CA PHE A 29 1.40 6.22 -13.97
C PHE A 29 2.14 7.55 -14.23
N GLU A 30 3.38 7.46 -14.67
CA GLU A 30 4.29 8.58 -14.92
C GLU A 30 4.18 9.21 -16.31
N GLY A 31 3.41 8.58 -17.21
CA GLY A 31 3.26 8.98 -18.60
C GLY A 31 4.61 8.91 -19.32
N ASP A 32 4.94 9.95 -20.09
CA ASP A 32 6.25 10.05 -20.77
C ASP A 32 7.39 10.61 -19.89
N GLY A 33 7.14 10.85 -18.60
CA GLY A 33 8.14 11.45 -17.69
C GLY A 33 8.76 10.44 -16.72
N PRO A 34 9.70 10.89 -15.87
CA PRO A 34 10.42 10.01 -14.94
C PRO A 34 9.56 9.56 -13.74
N LEU A 35 10.03 8.53 -13.02
CA LEU A 35 9.36 8.01 -11.83
C LEU A 35 9.02 9.11 -10.83
N THR A 36 7.74 9.16 -10.44
CA THR A 36 7.23 10.14 -9.50
C THR A 36 6.63 9.47 -8.29
N GLY A 37 5.67 8.56 -8.46
CA GLY A 37 4.99 7.90 -7.34
C GLY A 37 3.86 8.74 -6.74
N ALA A 38 3.25 8.23 -5.67
CA ALA A 38 2.07 8.83 -5.04
C ALA A 38 2.42 10.02 -4.12
N THR A 39 1.53 11.01 -4.09
CA THR A 39 1.51 12.06 -3.08
C THR A 39 1.02 11.50 -1.74
N VAL A 40 1.81 11.70 -0.69
CA VAL A 40 1.40 11.31 0.67
C VAL A 40 0.51 12.40 1.26
N MET A 41 -0.70 12.01 1.67
CA MET A 41 -1.74 12.89 2.21
C MET A 41 -1.91 12.67 3.72
N GLN A 42 -2.53 13.64 4.40
CA GLN A 42 -2.93 13.48 5.79
C GLN A 42 -3.84 12.26 5.98
N GLY A 43 -3.63 11.51 7.07
CA GLY A 43 -4.33 10.25 7.33
C GLY A 43 -3.80 9.06 6.51
N ALA A 44 -2.79 9.27 5.67
CA ALA A 44 -2.06 8.23 4.93
C ALA A 44 -0.53 8.33 5.13
N SER A 45 -0.06 9.16 6.07
CA SER A 45 1.36 9.50 6.27
C SER A 45 2.10 8.61 7.29
N PHE A 46 1.49 7.51 7.72
CA PHE A 46 2.04 6.50 8.62
C PHE A 46 1.50 5.12 8.23
N THR A 47 2.21 4.04 8.55
CA THR A 47 1.93 2.70 8.01
C THR A 47 0.46 2.26 8.13
N ALA A 48 -0.16 2.36 9.32
CA ALA A 48 -1.55 1.97 9.50
C ALA A 48 -2.52 2.86 8.69
N GLY A 49 -2.26 4.17 8.61
CA GLY A 49 -3.04 5.10 7.79
C GLY A 49 -2.89 4.83 6.30
N SER A 50 -1.70 4.46 5.85
CA SER A 50 -1.44 4.07 4.47
C SER A 50 -2.15 2.75 4.11
N MET A 51 -2.03 1.71 4.95
CA MET A 51 -2.74 0.44 4.73
C MET A 51 -4.26 0.66 4.67
N PHE A 52 -4.82 1.45 5.59
CA PHE A 52 -6.23 1.83 5.59
C PHE A 52 -6.62 2.59 4.32
N SER A 53 -5.85 3.60 3.93
CA SER A 53 -6.14 4.46 2.77
C SER A 53 -6.08 3.69 1.46
N ASN A 54 -5.03 2.88 1.27
CA ASN A 54 -4.85 2.05 0.08
C ASN A 54 -5.95 1.01 -0.11
N THR A 55 -6.53 0.51 0.99
CA THR A 55 -7.54 -0.56 0.94
C THR A 55 -8.98 -0.06 1.12
N SER A 56 -9.21 1.17 1.56
CA SER A 56 -10.56 1.73 1.73
C SER A 56 -10.87 2.92 0.80
N GLY A 57 -9.86 3.55 0.22
CA GLY A 57 -10.00 4.79 -0.51
C GLY A 57 -10.36 5.99 0.38
N LEU A 58 -10.09 5.93 1.69
CA LEU A 58 -10.43 6.97 2.67
C LEU A 58 -9.23 7.29 3.59
N PRO A 59 -9.06 8.53 4.07
CA PRO A 59 -7.99 8.87 5.00
C PRO A 59 -8.29 8.33 6.40
N LEU A 60 -7.26 7.85 7.10
CA LEU A 60 -7.37 7.46 8.50
C LEU A 60 -7.26 8.69 9.41
N ILE A 61 -8.36 9.41 9.55
CA ILE A 61 -8.48 10.57 10.45
C ILE A 61 -9.52 10.24 11.51
N ILE A 62 -9.06 10.05 12.76
CA ILE A 62 -9.92 9.70 13.90
C ILE A 62 -9.96 10.82 14.94
N PRO A 63 -11.13 11.10 15.54
CA PRO A 63 -11.27 12.15 16.56
C PRO A 63 -10.41 11.95 17.82
N THR A 64 -9.95 10.73 18.07
CA THR A 64 -9.23 10.33 19.29
C THR A 64 -7.71 10.27 19.14
N GLY A 65 -7.16 10.68 17.99
CA GLY A 65 -5.73 10.62 17.69
C GLY A 65 -5.23 9.23 17.26
N GLU A 66 -4.14 9.19 16.48
CA GLU A 66 -3.67 8.04 15.69
C GLU A 66 -3.38 6.77 16.50
N ASN A 67 -2.99 6.87 17.77
CA ASN A 67 -2.60 5.71 18.59
C ASN A 67 -3.73 5.04 19.38
N ASN A 68 -4.97 5.56 19.33
CA ASN A 68 -6.09 5.08 20.15
C ASN A 68 -7.05 4.14 19.40
N MET A 69 -6.60 3.53 18.31
CA MET A 69 -7.41 2.67 17.44
C MET A 69 -7.84 1.34 18.07
N SER A 70 -7.11 0.85 19.08
CA SER A 70 -7.38 -0.42 19.77
C SER A 70 -8.49 -0.34 20.82
N LEU A 71 -9.05 0.84 21.09
CA LEU A 71 -10.07 1.05 22.13
C LEU A 71 -11.51 0.67 21.71
N LYS A 72 -11.70 0.16 20.49
CA LYS A 72 -13.01 -0.25 19.97
C LYS A 72 -13.04 -1.73 19.59
N ASP A 73 -14.23 -2.31 19.66
CA ASP A 73 -14.48 -3.70 19.24
C ASP A 73 -14.45 -3.88 17.71
N ASN A 74 -14.68 -2.82 16.94
CA ASN A 74 -14.69 -2.85 15.47
C ASN A 74 -13.98 -1.61 14.88
N PHE A 75 -13.15 -1.82 13.86
CA PHE A 75 -12.50 -0.75 13.11
C PHE A 75 -13.47 -0.20 12.05
N PHE A 76 -13.75 1.11 12.03
CA PHE A 76 -14.59 1.79 11.02
C PHE A 76 -15.76 0.96 10.42
N PRO A 77 -16.69 0.40 11.23
CA PRO A 77 -17.64 -0.62 10.76
C PRO A 77 -18.61 -0.16 9.65
N GLY A 78 -18.70 1.14 9.36
CA GLY A 78 -19.53 1.69 8.29
C GLY A 78 -18.88 1.68 6.90
N ILE A 79 -17.59 1.32 6.79
CA ILE A 79 -16.87 1.27 5.51
C ILE A 79 -16.90 -0.13 4.89
N ARG A 80 -16.56 -0.19 3.61
CA ARG A 80 -16.28 -1.42 2.89
C ARG A 80 -14.92 -1.30 2.23
N SER A 81 -14.02 -2.22 2.54
CA SER A 81 -12.63 -2.22 2.06
C SER A 81 -12.41 -3.20 0.90
N LEU A 82 -11.20 -3.19 0.33
CA LEU A 82 -10.71 -4.18 -0.62
C LEU A 82 -10.91 -5.60 -0.09
N GLY A 83 -10.55 -5.87 1.16
CA GLY A 83 -10.66 -7.18 1.77
C GLY A 83 -12.10 -7.69 1.81
N ASP A 84 -13.05 -6.82 2.15
CA ASP A 84 -14.48 -7.16 2.15
C ASP A 84 -14.96 -7.52 0.74
N ILE A 85 -14.56 -6.71 -0.25
CA ILE A 85 -14.91 -6.94 -1.66
C ILE A 85 -14.35 -8.27 -2.15
N LEU A 86 -13.06 -8.53 -1.92
CA LEU A 86 -12.40 -9.75 -2.38
C LEU A 86 -12.95 -11.00 -1.68
N LYS A 87 -13.21 -10.93 -0.37
CA LYS A 87 -13.83 -12.04 0.38
C LYS A 87 -15.21 -12.39 -0.17
N GLU A 88 -16.04 -11.39 -0.48
CA GLU A 88 -17.35 -11.62 -1.11
C GLU A 88 -17.26 -12.27 -2.50
N GLN A 89 -16.14 -12.08 -3.20
CA GLN A 89 -15.83 -12.74 -4.48
C GLN A 89 -15.10 -14.08 -4.32
N GLY A 90 -14.97 -14.59 -3.09
CA GLY A 90 -14.39 -15.91 -2.82
C GLY A 90 -12.88 -15.94 -2.62
N TYR A 91 -12.20 -14.78 -2.56
CA TYR A 91 -10.78 -14.72 -2.24
C TYR A 91 -10.53 -15.06 -0.76
N GLN A 92 -9.47 -15.83 -0.51
CA GLN A 92 -8.87 -15.96 0.80
C GLN A 92 -7.91 -14.78 1.02
N ASN A 93 -8.19 -13.96 2.04
CA ASN A 93 -7.37 -12.81 2.37
C ASN A 93 -6.31 -13.22 3.40
N HIS A 94 -5.04 -12.92 3.11
CA HIS A 94 -3.89 -13.26 3.94
C HIS A 94 -3.08 -12.00 4.22
N LEU A 95 -2.66 -11.82 5.47
CA LEU A 95 -1.82 -10.71 5.92
C LEU A 95 -0.54 -11.27 6.53
N LEU A 96 0.61 -10.85 6.00
CA LEU A 96 1.92 -11.31 6.44
C LEU A 96 2.79 -10.13 6.87
N LEU A 97 3.24 -10.14 8.12
CA LEU A 97 3.96 -9.03 8.75
C LEU A 97 5.14 -9.54 9.58
N GLY A 98 6.30 -8.86 9.50
CA GLY A 98 7.44 -9.11 10.38
C GLY A 98 7.25 -8.65 11.82
N SER A 99 6.30 -7.75 12.05
CA SER A 99 5.99 -7.09 13.33
C SER A 99 4.64 -7.53 13.89
N ASP A 100 4.38 -7.26 15.18
CA ASP A 100 3.09 -7.55 15.83
C ASP A 100 1.95 -6.72 15.20
N ALA A 101 0.95 -7.41 14.63
CA ALA A 101 -0.20 -6.79 13.97
C ALA A 101 -1.05 -5.92 14.92
N THR A 102 -0.96 -6.11 16.24
CA THR A 102 -1.72 -5.32 17.22
C THR A 102 -1.31 -3.85 17.22
N PHE A 103 -0.03 -3.58 16.93
CA PHE A 103 0.49 -2.22 16.81
C PHE A 103 -0.23 -1.46 15.68
N GLY A 104 -0.60 -0.21 15.94
CA GLY A 104 -1.36 0.62 14.99
C GLY A 104 -2.76 0.08 14.67
N GLY A 105 -3.32 -0.83 15.46
CA GLY A 105 -4.67 -1.38 15.24
C GLY A 105 -4.81 -2.23 13.97
N ARG A 106 -3.71 -2.65 13.34
CA ARG A 106 -3.72 -3.39 12.06
C ARG A 106 -4.48 -4.70 12.18
N ARG A 107 -4.27 -5.45 13.27
CA ARG A 107 -4.99 -6.69 13.57
C ARG A 107 -6.49 -6.45 13.58
N LEU A 108 -6.94 -5.45 14.34
CA LEU A 108 -8.36 -5.11 14.43
C LEU A 108 -8.93 -4.69 13.06
N TYR A 109 -8.19 -3.90 12.28
CA TYR A 109 -8.61 -3.50 10.94
C TYR A 109 -8.80 -4.71 10.02
N PHE A 110 -7.76 -5.53 9.84
CA PHE A 110 -7.78 -6.66 8.90
C PHE A 110 -8.65 -7.83 9.35
N THR A 111 -8.95 -7.98 10.66
CA THR A 111 -9.99 -8.91 11.10
C THR A 111 -11.40 -8.37 10.86
N SER A 112 -11.62 -7.07 11.10
CA SER A 112 -12.93 -6.42 10.89
C SER A 112 -13.31 -6.33 9.42
N HIS A 113 -12.31 -6.17 8.54
CA HIS A 113 -12.48 -5.90 7.12
C HIS A 113 -11.81 -6.98 6.27
N GLY A 114 -12.60 -7.87 5.70
CA GLY A 114 -12.12 -8.99 4.88
C GLY A 114 -11.65 -10.22 5.65
N ASN A 115 -11.66 -10.20 7.01
CA ASN A 115 -11.32 -11.32 7.89
C ASN A 115 -10.05 -12.06 7.44
N TYR A 116 -8.95 -11.32 7.39
CA TYR A 116 -7.67 -11.85 6.91
C TYR A 116 -7.15 -12.94 7.86
N ASP A 117 -6.53 -13.98 7.30
CA ASP A 117 -5.62 -14.84 8.05
C ASP A 117 -4.32 -14.06 8.31
N ILE A 118 -3.98 -13.85 9.59
CA ILE A 118 -2.88 -12.96 9.98
C ILE A 118 -1.70 -13.79 10.49
N LYS A 119 -0.61 -13.75 9.73
CA LYS A 119 0.71 -14.31 10.07
C LYS A 119 1.65 -13.17 10.40
N ASP A 120 1.64 -12.76 11.66
CA ASP A 120 2.50 -11.69 12.18
C ASP A 120 3.62 -12.25 13.06
N TYR A 121 4.39 -11.38 13.72
CA TYR A 121 5.48 -11.80 14.61
C TYR A 121 5.06 -12.89 15.61
N LEU A 122 3.93 -12.69 16.32
CA LEU A 122 3.47 -13.62 17.36
C LEU A 122 3.09 -14.99 16.78
N TYR A 123 2.49 -15.01 15.58
CA TYR A 123 2.24 -16.24 14.86
C TYR A 123 3.55 -16.93 14.45
N ALA A 124 4.49 -16.19 13.87
CA ALA A 124 5.75 -16.72 13.38
C ALA A 124 6.60 -17.30 14.53
N GLN A 125 6.67 -16.59 15.65
CA GLN A 125 7.37 -17.04 16.86
C GLN A 125 6.89 -18.42 17.31
N LYS A 126 5.57 -18.60 17.35
CA LYS A 126 4.96 -19.84 17.83
C LYS A 126 5.03 -20.99 16.81
N ASN A 127 4.93 -20.69 15.52
CA ASN A 127 4.63 -21.73 14.50
C ASN A 127 5.71 -21.89 13.43
N LEU A 128 6.57 -20.89 13.22
CA LEU A 128 7.49 -20.82 12.07
C LEU A 128 8.96 -20.68 12.48
N PHE A 129 9.29 -20.08 13.62
CA PHE A 129 10.70 -19.87 14.03
C PHE A 129 11.52 -21.18 14.04
N PRO A 130 11.02 -22.31 14.59
CA PRO A 130 11.76 -23.56 14.54
C PRO A 130 12.08 -24.05 13.12
N SER A 131 11.17 -23.85 12.15
CA SER A 131 11.41 -24.26 10.75
C SER A 131 12.29 -23.27 9.98
N LEU A 132 12.40 -22.04 10.47
CA LEU A 132 13.31 -21.00 9.97
C LEU A 132 14.70 -21.05 10.63
N GLY A 133 14.90 -21.94 11.62
CA GLY A 133 16.15 -22.03 12.37
C GLY A 133 16.37 -20.86 13.33
N LEU A 134 15.29 -20.22 13.78
CA LEU A 134 15.30 -19.12 14.73
C LEU A 134 14.97 -19.62 16.14
N GLU A 135 15.62 -19.03 17.15
CA GLU A 135 15.32 -19.27 18.57
C GLU A 135 13.94 -18.71 18.94
N GLU A 136 13.32 -19.23 19.99
CA GLU A 136 11.96 -18.81 20.40
C GLU A 136 11.90 -17.32 20.82
N ASP A 137 12.99 -16.77 21.36
CA ASP A 137 13.10 -15.37 21.78
C ASP A 137 13.74 -14.47 20.70
N TYR A 138 13.88 -14.96 19.47
CA TYR A 138 14.47 -14.19 18.37
C TYR A 138 13.65 -12.93 18.07
N TYR A 139 14.28 -11.76 18.23
CA TYR A 139 13.68 -10.47 17.96
C TYR A 139 14.74 -9.46 17.50
N VAL A 140 14.56 -8.90 16.31
CA VAL A 140 15.43 -7.86 15.74
C VAL A 140 14.60 -6.70 15.19
N ASN A 141 15.08 -5.48 15.41
CA ASN A 141 14.44 -4.24 14.97
C ASN A 141 12.96 -4.15 15.43
N TRP A 142 12.00 -4.50 14.57
CA TRP A 142 10.55 -4.48 14.83
C TRP A 142 9.89 -5.86 14.95
N GLY A 143 10.67 -6.94 14.88
CA GLY A 143 10.23 -8.32 14.98
C GLY A 143 11.22 -9.28 14.34
N PHE A 144 10.97 -9.68 13.09
CA PHE A 144 11.94 -10.43 12.27
C PHE A 144 12.14 -9.74 10.92
N GLU A 145 13.30 -9.97 10.30
CA GLU A 145 13.73 -9.31 9.07
C GLU A 145 12.89 -9.66 7.85
N ASP A 146 12.91 -8.76 6.86
CA ASP A 146 12.22 -8.92 5.59
C ASP A 146 12.71 -10.14 4.80
N ARG A 147 13.96 -10.60 4.98
CA ARG A 147 14.45 -11.85 4.36
C ARG A 147 13.60 -13.06 4.76
N TYR A 148 13.21 -13.15 6.04
CA TYR A 148 12.34 -14.22 6.52
C TYR A 148 10.89 -13.97 6.08
N LEU A 149 10.45 -12.71 6.04
CA LEU A 149 9.13 -12.35 5.52
C LEU A 149 8.93 -12.86 4.09
N PHE A 150 9.89 -12.60 3.20
CA PHE A 150 9.85 -13.10 1.82
C PHE A 150 9.96 -14.62 1.74
N GLN A 151 10.78 -15.26 2.60
CA GLN A 151 10.84 -16.73 2.66
C GLN A 151 9.50 -17.35 3.07
N ILE A 152 8.83 -16.79 4.09
CA ILE A 152 7.50 -17.22 4.53
C ILE A 152 6.50 -17.02 3.40
N ALA A 153 6.50 -15.85 2.74
CA ALA A 153 5.60 -15.57 1.61
C ALA A 153 5.71 -16.61 0.48
N LYS A 154 6.94 -17.03 0.14
CA LYS A 154 7.17 -18.09 -0.86
C LYS A 154 6.50 -19.40 -0.44
N ASN A 155 6.73 -19.84 0.80
CA ASN A 155 6.15 -21.08 1.33
C ASN A 155 4.62 -21.04 1.38
N GLU A 156 4.05 -19.89 1.73
CA GLU A 156 2.61 -19.66 1.79
C GLU A 156 1.97 -19.72 0.40
N ILE A 157 2.55 -19.03 -0.59
CA ILE A 157 2.08 -19.07 -1.98
C ILE A 157 2.10 -20.51 -2.52
N LEU A 158 3.14 -21.30 -2.23
CA LEU A 158 3.18 -22.71 -2.63
C LEU A 158 2.12 -23.56 -1.93
N THR A 159 1.71 -23.18 -0.72
CA THR A 159 0.62 -23.82 0.02
C THR A 159 -0.73 -23.46 -0.58
N TYR A 160 -0.99 -22.16 -0.84
CA TYR A 160 -2.21 -21.69 -1.51
C TYR A 160 -2.38 -22.35 -2.88
N GLN A 161 -1.27 -22.46 -3.62
CA GLN A 161 -1.18 -23.18 -4.88
C GLN A 161 -1.62 -24.64 -4.77
N LYS A 162 -1.09 -25.36 -3.78
CA LYS A 162 -1.43 -26.77 -3.55
C LYS A 162 -2.90 -26.95 -3.18
N ASN A 163 -3.49 -25.96 -2.52
CA ASN A 163 -4.89 -25.98 -2.08
C ASN A 163 -5.85 -25.44 -3.14
N ASP A 164 -5.37 -25.02 -4.31
CA ASP A 164 -6.14 -24.36 -5.36
C ASP A 164 -6.89 -23.09 -4.87
N GLU A 165 -6.28 -22.36 -3.94
CA GLU A 165 -6.87 -21.15 -3.35
C GLU A 165 -6.83 -19.98 -4.35
N THR A 166 -7.94 -19.26 -4.46
CA THR A 166 -7.94 -17.89 -4.99
C THR A 166 -7.61 -16.96 -3.84
N PHE A 167 -6.49 -16.24 -3.90
CA PHE A 167 -5.95 -15.56 -2.73
C PHE A 167 -5.61 -14.09 -2.99
N ASN A 168 -5.63 -13.32 -1.90
CA ASN A 168 -5.09 -11.97 -1.79
C ASN A 168 -4.06 -11.99 -0.66
N LEU A 169 -2.78 -11.79 -0.98
CA LEU A 169 -1.71 -11.73 -0.01
C LEU A 169 -1.23 -10.28 0.14
N THR A 170 -1.46 -9.69 1.31
CA THR A 170 -0.93 -8.39 1.69
C THR A 170 0.30 -8.58 2.58
N MET A 171 1.43 -7.99 2.20
CA MET A 171 2.69 -8.05 2.96
C MET A 171 3.10 -6.66 3.43
N LEU A 172 3.77 -6.58 4.58
CA LEU A 172 4.42 -5.36 5.05
C LEU A 172 5.87 -5.62 5.43
N THR A 173 6.77 -5.03 4.67
CA THR A 173 8.21 -4.93 4.97
C THR A 173 8.46 -3.91 6.08
N VAL A 174 9.46 -4.12 6.93
CA VAL A 174 9.74 -3.22 8.07
C VAL A 174 11.23 -2.92 8.29
N ASP A 175 12.15 -3.56 7.56
CA ASP A 175 13.58 -3.31 7.74
C ASP A 175 13.99 -1.88 7.36
N THR A 176 13.18 -1.17 6.58
CA THR A 176 13.37 0.24 6.22
C THR A 176 12.72 1.23 7.20
N HIS A 177 12.34 0.76 8.39
CA HIS A 177 11.77 1.64 9.42
C HIS A 177 12.82 2.60 10.00
N PHE A 178 12.42 3.85 10.21
CA PHE A 178 13.25 4.90 10.81
C PHE A 178 13.69 4.53 12.26
N PRO A 179 14.78 5.09 12.79
CA PRO A 179 15.67 6.08 12.15
C PRO A 179 16.73 5.46 11.22
N ASN A 180 17.24 4.26 11.55
CA ASN A 180 18.45 3.75 10.91
C ASN A 180 18.22 2.60 9.92
N GLY A 181 17.00 2.07 9.84
CA GLY A 181 16.72 0.80 9.20
C GLY A 181 17.46 -0.38 9.84
N TYR A 182 17.36 -1.54 9.20
CA TYR A 182 18.05 -2.77 9.54
C TYR A 182 18.52 -3.45 8.25
N THR A 183 19.83 -3.67 8.11
CA THR A 183 20.39 -4.34 6.93
C THR A 183 20.61 -5.80 7.26
N CYS A 184 20.01 -6.72 6.49
CA CYS A 184 20.25 -8.15 6.66
C CYS A 184 21.73 -8.50 6.40
N GLU A 185 22.25 -9.52 7.08
CA GLU A 185 23.66 -9.96 6.92
C GLU A 185 24.03 -10.39 5.49
N ASP A 186 23.03 -10.82 4.71
CA ASP A 186 23.18 -11.26 3.32
C ASP A 186 22.93 -10.14 2.29
N CYS A 187 22.82 -8.88 2.75
CA CYS A 187 22.69 -7.70 1.91
C CYS A 187 24.02 -6.95 1.79
N PRO A 188 24.25 -6.24 0.68
CA PRO A 188 25.45 -5.46 0.48
C PRO A 188 25.48 -4.22 1.39
N ASP A 189 26.69 -3.80 1.73
CA ASP A 189 27.00 -2.57 2.46
C ASP A 189 27.67 -1.59 1.48
N GLU A 190 26.84 -0.90 0.68
CA GLU A 190 27.24 -0.07 -0.47
C GLU A 190 27.27 1.43 -0.15
N PHE A 191 26.53 1.85 0.87
CA PHE A 191 26.41 3.25 1.29
C PHE A 191 27.12 3.49 2.62
N GLU A 192 27.50 4.75 2.89
CA GLU A 192 28.15 5.11 4.16
C GLU A 192 27.20 5.05 5.36
N ASP A 193 25.89 5.18 5.12
CA ASP A 193 24.85 5.18 6.14
C ASP A 193 24.02 3.90 6.12
N SER A 194 23.65 3.40 7.31
CA SER A 194 22.90 2.16 7.45
C SER A 194 21.50 2.24 6.84
N TYR A 195 20.92 3.44 6.76
CA TYR A 195 19.54 3.60 6.34
C TYR A 195 19.38 3.41 4.83
N SER A 196 20.30 3.99 4.05
CA SER A 196 20.44 3.74 2.61
C SER A 196 20.73 2.26 2.32
N ASN A 197 21.55 1.59 3.14
CA ASN A 197 21.80 0.15 3.01
C ASN A 197 20.56 -0.70 3.33
N ALA A 198 19.70 -0.29 4.26
CA ALA A 198 18.42 -0.95 4.52
C ALA A 198 17.47 -0.83 3.31
N TYR A 199 17.39 0.35 2.68
CA TYR A 199 16.63 0.54 1.44
C TYR A 199 17.18 -0.28 0.28
N ARG A 200 18.52 -0.32 0.15
CA ARG A 200 19.23 -1.17 -0.82
C ARG A 200 18.87 -2.63 -0.64
N CYS A 201 18.90 -3.12 0.59
CA CYS A 201 18.53 -4.48 0.94
C CYS A 201 17.07 -4.79 0.57
N SER A 202 16.13 -3.92 0.96
CA SER A 202 14.71 -4.07 0.63
C SER A 202 14.45 -4.12 -0.88
N SER A 203 15.15 -3.30 -1.66
CA SER A 203 15.10 -3.30 -3.12
C SER A 203 15.54 -4.64 -3.73
N ILE A 204 16.65 -5.21 -3.26
CA ILE A 204 17.14 -6.53 -3.70
C ILE A 204 16.11 -7.61 -3.38
N LYS A 205 15.69 -7.72 -2.11
CA LYS A 205 14.81 -8.80 -1.65
C LYS A 205 13.46 -8.77 -2.36
N THR A 206 12.93 -7.58 -2.60
CA THR A 206 11.69 -7.40 -3.38
C THR A 206 11.85 -7.89 -4.81
N MET A 207 12.93 -7.52 -5.49
CA MET A 207 13.19 -7.99 -6.86
C MET A 207 13.46 -9.48 -6.93
N GLU A 208 14.19 -10.05 -5.95
CA GLU A 208 14.40 -11.50 -5.84
C GLU A 208 13.08 -12.26 -5.66
N PHE A 209 12.16 -11.72 -4.86
CA PHE A 209 10.83 -12.31 -4.68
C PHE A 209 10.00 -12.27 -5.97
N ILE A 210 10.00 -11.13 -6.69
CA ILE A 210 9.29 -10.99 -7.97
C ILE A 210 9.88 -11.92 -9.04
N LYS A 211 11.22 -11.97 -9.17
CA LYS A 211 11.88 -12.91 -10.08
C LYS A 211 11.58 -14.35 -9.72
N TRP A 212 11.62 -14.70 -8.43
CA TRP A 212 11.20 -16.03 -7.99
C TRP A 212 9.76 -16.33 -8.42
N PHE A 213 8.81 -15.42 -8.18
CA PHE A 213 7.40 -15.64 -8.50
C PHE A 213 7.19 -15.89 -10.01
N PHE A 214 7.79 -15.06 -10.86
CA PHE A 214 7.56 -15.12 -12.31
C PHE A 214 8.51 -16.06 -13.07
N GLN A 215 9.69 -16.38 -12.53
CA GLN A 215 10.78 -17.00 -13.29
C GLN A 215 11.36 -18.28 -12.67
N SER A 216 11.04 -18.62 -11.41
CA SER A 216 11.61 -19.82 -10.77
C SER A 216 11.11 -21.14 -11.37
N GLY A 217 9.88 -21.15 -11.90
CA GLY A 217 9.18 -22.38 -12.27
C GLY A 217 8.50 -23.10 -11.10
N GLU A 218 8.58 -22.60 -9.87
CA GLU A 218 7.91 -23.18 -8.69
C GLU A 218 6.43 -22.78 -8.59
N VAL A 219 6.12 -21.53 -8.99
CA VAL A 219 4.75 -21.04 -9.12
C VAL A 219 4.19 -21.51 -10.46
N ASN A 220 3.06 -22.22 -10.41
CA ASN A 220 2.41 -22.79 -11.58
C ASN A 220 1.77 -21.69 -12.44
N GLU A 221 1.49 -22.01 -13.71
CA GLU A 221 0.99 -21.05 -14.70
C GLU A 221 -0.36 -20.44 -14.30
N LYS A 222 -1.24 -21.23 -13.66
CA LYS A 222 -2.56 -20.76 -13.20
C LYS A 222 -2.44 -19.58 -12.23
N ILE A 223 -1.48 -19.62 -11.31
CA ILE A 223 -1.25 -18.54 -10.35
C ILE A 223 -0.36 -17.47 -10.95
N ARG A 224 0.78 -17.87 -11.54
CA ARG A 224 1.78 -16.96 -12.10
C ARG A 224 1.16 -15.97 -13.10
N ASP A 225 0.37 -16.47 -14.04
CA ASP A 225 -0.17 -15.65 -15.14
C ASP A 225 -1.40 -14.85 -14.71
N ASN A 226 -2.06 -15.23 -13.61
CA ASN A 226 -3.31 -14.63 -13.13
C ASN A 226 -3.15 -13.89 -11.77
N THR A 227 -1.95 -13.41 -11.46
CA THR A 227 -1.68 -12.62 -10.24
C THR A 227 -1.15 -11.24 -10.60
N THR A 228 -1.85 -10.19 -10.18
CA THR A 228 -1.34 -8.81 -10.23
C THR A 228 -0.48 -8.54 -9.00
N PHE A 229 0.71 -7.96 -9.22
CA PHE A 229 1.56 -7.45 -8.14
C PHE A 229 1.37 -5.94 -8.02
N VAL A 230 1.21 -5.46 -6.79
CA VAL A 230 1.03 -4.04 -6.49
C VAL A 230 2.05 -3.65 -5.42
N LEU A 231 3.08 -2.91 -5.82
CA LEU A 231 4.12 -2.42 -4.94
C LEU A 231 3.80 -0.98 -4.54
N LEU A 232 3.70 -0.74 -3.24
CA LEU A 232 3.33 0.57 -2.69
C LEU A 232 4.33 0.91 -1.57
N GLY A 233 4.97 2.08 -1.67
CA GLY A 233 5.56 2.73 -0.51
C GLY A 233 4.44 3.20 0.40
N ASP A 234 4.52 2.89 1.69
CA ASP A 234 3.46 3.24 2.61
C ASP A 234 3.42 4.76 2.88
N HIS A 235 4.56 5.36 3.20
CA HIS A 235 4.72 6.81 3.39
C HIS A 235 6.16 7.28 3.15
N LEU A 236 6.38 8.59 3.28
CA LEU A 236 7.73 9.17 3.26
C LEU A 236 8.44 8.85 4.58
N THR A 237 9.77 8.64 4.55
CA THR A 237 10.51 8.52 5.81
C THR A 237 10.28 9.74 6.70
N MET A 238 10.06 9.44 7.98
CA MET A 238 9.89 10.42 9.05
C MET A 238 11.24 10.92 9.59
N ASP A 239 12.34 10.34 9.12
CA ASP A 239 13.67 10.85 9.42
C ASP A 239 13.89 12.18 8.68
N SER A 240 13.91 13.28 9.45
CA SER A 240 14.15 14.63 8.92
C SER A 240 15.58 14.84 8.46
N ASP A 241 16.53 14.10 9.04
CA ASP A 241 17.96 14.33 8.88
C ASP A 241 18.49 13.60 7.63
N TYR A 242 17.83 12.50 7.24
CA TYR A 242 18.17 11.69 6.07
C TYR A 242 18.08 12.42 4.71
N TYR A 243 17.39 13.56 4.67
CA TYR A 243 17.15 14.35 3.45
C TYR A 243 17.56 15.82 3.59
N THR A 244 18.50 16.11 4.48
CA THR A 244 19.04 17.47 4.72
C THR A 244 19.68 18.11 3.48
N ASP A 245 20.15 17.30 2.53
CA ASP A 245 20.80 17.76 1.30
C ASP A 245 19.84 17.86 0.08
N LEU A 246 18.53 17.69 0.27
CA LEU A 246 17.57 17.80 -0.84
C LEU A 246 17.33 19.25 -1.28
N ASP A 247 17.08 19.43 -2.58
CA ASP A 247 16.52 20.68 -3.12
C ASP A 247 15.14 20.94 -2.50
N ASP A 248 14.90 22.16 -2.00
CA ASP A 248 13.63 22.59 -1.43
C ASP A 248 12.45 22.44 -2.40
N ASN A 249 12.70 22.43 -3.71
CA ASN A 249 11.69 22.24 -4.75
C ASN A 249 11.38 20.75 -5.03
N TYR A 250 12.16 19.82 -4.47
CA TYR A 250 11.95 18.40 -4.68
C TYR A 250 10.81 17.88 -3.79
N ASN A 251 9.68 17.57 -4.42
CA ASN A 251 8.54 17.00 -3.72
C ASN A 251 8.71 15.48 -3.58
N ARG A 252 8.99 15.00 -2.36
CA ARG A 252 9.09 13.58 -2.06
C ARG A 252 7.75 12.87 -2.27
N ARG A 253 7.82 11.66 -2.81
CA ARG A 253 6.67 10.82 -3.19
C ARG A 253 6.90 9.37 -2.75
N ALA A 254 5.81 8.64 -2.49
CA ALA A 254 5.83 7.22 -2.17
C ALA A 254 5.85 6.38 -3.45
N TYR A 255 6.68 5.33 -3.48
CA TYR A 255 6.84 4.48 -4.67
C TYR A 255 5.53 3.76 -5.03
N VAL A 256 5.22 3.63 -6.32
CA VAL A 256 4.08 2.85 -6.81
C VAL A 256 4.48 2.13 -8.09
N CYS A 257 4.14 0.84 -8.20
CA CYS A 257 4.33 0.06 -9.42
C CYS A 257 3.33 -1.11 -9.46
N TYR A 258 2.63 -1.25 -10.57
CA TYR A 258 1.72 -2.35 -10.86
C TYR A 258 2.34 -3.27 -11.91
N LEU A 259 2.30 -4.58 -11.67
CA LEU A 259 2.78 -5.59 -12.62
C LEU A 259 1.67 -6.59 -12.90
N ASN A 260 1.63 -7.11 -14.13
CA ASN A 260 0.65 -8.09 -14.56
C ASN A 260 -0.80 -7.64 -14.30
N SER A 261 -1.10 -6.39 -14.68
CA SER A 261 -2.45 -5.85 -14.67
C SER A 261 -3.28 -6.43 -15.82
N ALA A 262 -4.54 -6.75 -15.58
CA ALA A 262 -5.49 -7.19 -16.60
C ALA A 262 -5.97 -6.06 -17.52
N VAL A 263 -5.63 -4.81 -17.19
CA VAL A 263 -5.99 -3.61 -17.96
C VAL A 263 -4.76 -2.72 -18.20
N GLU A 264 -4.80 -1.98 -19.31
CA GLU A 264 -3.80 -0.96 -19.65
C GLU A 264 -4.35 0.45 -19.39
N VAL A 265 -3.45 1.41 -19.19
CA VAL A 265 -3.81 2.83 -19.04
C VAL A 265 -4.44 3.35 -20.33
N LYS A 266 -5.61 3.98 -20.22
CA LYS A 266 -6.32 4.57 -21.37
C LYS A 266 -5.56 5.74 -22.01
N GLU A 267 -4.88 6.57 -21.21
CA GLU A 267 -4.11 7.74 -21.65
C GLU A 267 -2.61 7.54 -21.42
N LYS A 268 -1.94 6.70 -22.23
CA LYS A 268 -0.55 6.25 -21.99
C LYS A 268 0.49 7.36 -21.79
N HIS A 269 0.32 8.50 -22.45
CA HIS A 269 1.25 9.64 -22.36
C HIS A 269 0.95 10.59 -21.21
N ARG A 270 -0.22 10.43 -20.56
CA ARG A 270 -0.64 11.30 -19.48
C ARG A 270 0.00 10.87 -18.18
N ARG A 271 0.78 11.75 -17.60
CA ARG A 271 1.18 11.67 -16.20
C ARG A 271 -0.03 11.86 -15.30
N ARG A 272 -0.21 10.95 -14.35
CA ARG A 272 -1.26 11.04 -13.32
C ARG A 272 -0.68 11.66 -12.05
N GLU A 273 -1.47 12.52 -11.39
CA GLU A 273 -1.23 12.89 -9.99
C GLU A 273 -2.19 12.10 -9.11
N TYR A 274 -1.67 11.37 -8.12
CA TYR A 274 -2.47 10.44 -7.34
C TYR A 274 -1.97 10.28 -5.90
N THR A 275 -2.77 9.61 -5.09
CA THR A 275 -2.60 9.41 -3.65
C THR A 275 -2.88 7.96 -3.28
N ALA A 276 -2.68 7.60 -2.01
CA ALA A 276 -3.09 6.28 -1.49
C ALA A 276 -4.60 6.01 -1.65
N PHE A 277 -5.45 7.02 -1.77
CA PHE A 277 -6.90 6.82 -1.92
C PHE A 277 -7.25 6.17 -3.26
N ASP A 278 -6.47 6.45 -4.30
CA ASP A 278 -6.68 5.98 -5.67
C ASP A 278 -6.35 4.49 -5.83
N THR A 279 -5.65 3.89 -4.87
CA THR A 279 -5.23 2.49 -4.92
C THR A 279 -6.40 1.52 -4.93
N LEU A 280 -7.43 1.69 -4.07
CA LEU A 280 -8.57 0.75 -4.00
C LEU A 280 -9.23 0.52 -5.38
N PRO A 281 -9.72 1.56 -6.09
CA PRO A 281 -10.32 1.35 -7.40
C PRO A 281 -9.31 0.88 -8.45
N THR A 282 -8.04 1.28 -8.34
CA THR A 282 -6.98 0.89 -9.29
C THR A 282 -6.61 -0.59 -9.16
N VAL A 283 -6.49 -1.12 -7.93
CA VAL A 283 -6.26 -2.55 -7.67
C VAL A 283 -7.41 -3.39 -8.22
N LEU A 284 -8.66 -2.98 -7.97
CA LEU A 284 -9.81 -3.69 -8.53
C LEU A 284 -9.80 -3.67 -10.06
N ALA A 285 -9.51 -2.53 -10.67
CA ALA A 285 -9.37 -2.43 -12.13
C ALA A 285 -8.23 -3.32 -12.67
N SER A 286 -7.09 -3.39 -11.98
CA SER A 286 -5.97 -4.26 -12.39
C SER A 286 -6.30 -5.75 -12.31
N LEU A 287 -7.31 -6.14 -11.52
CA LEU A 287 -7.86 -7.51 -11.51
C LEU A 287 -8.92 -7.73 -12.60
N GLY A 288 -9.18 -6.74 -13.46
CA GLY A 288 -10.19 -6.79 -14.52
C GLY A 288 -11.61 -6.43 -14.06
N VAL A 289 -11.78 -5.91 -12.83
CA VAL A 289 -13.09 -5.49 -12.32
C VAL A 289 -13.48 -4.15 -12.94
N MET A 290 -14.71 -4.07 -13.47
CA MET A 290 -15.26 -2.78 -13.88
C MET A 290 -15.69 -1.97 -12.66
N VAL A 291 -14.93 -0.92 -12.35
CA VAL A 291 -15.29 0.05 -11.32
C VAL A 291 -16.31 1.03 -11.88
N LYS A 292 -17.51 1.04 -11.29
CA LYS A 292 -18.57 1.97 -11.70
C LYS A 292 -18.10 3.41 -11.57
N ASP A 293 -18.29 4.19 -12.63
CA ASP A 293 -17.89 5.60 -12.71
C ASP A 293 -16.39 5.86 -12.46
N ASP A 294 -15.55 4.80 -12.50
CA ASP A 294 -14.11 4.83 -12.23
C ASP A 294 -13.73 5.38 -10.83
N VAL A 295 -14.64 5.35 -9.85
CA VAL A 295 -14.43 5.91 -8.50
C VAL A 295 -14.91 4.98 -7.39
N LEU A 296 -14.11 4.84 -6.33
CA LEU A 296 -14.50 4.21 -5.06
C LEU A 296 -13.89 4.98 -3.88
N GLY A 297 -14.72 5.33 -2.89
CA GLY A 297 -14.30 6.22 -1.81
C GLY A 297 -13.94 7.60 -2.36
N LEU A 298 -12.77 8.12 -1.95
CA LEU A 298 -12.16 9.33 -2.51
C LEU A 298 -11.21 9.02 -3.68
N GLY A 299 -10.98 7.74 -3.98
CA GLY A 299 -10.06 7.30 -5.01
C GLY A 299 -10.66 7.25 -6.41
N THR A 300 -9.82 7.46 -7.41
CA THR A 300 -10.13 7.28 -8.83
C THR A 300 -9.26 6.18 -9.43
N ASN A 301 -9.84 5.36 -10.30
CA ASN A 301 -9.13 4.33 -11.06
C ASN A 301 -8.07 4.98 -11.97
N LEU A 302 -6.79 4.71 -11.71
CA LEU A 302 -5.68 5.31 -12.45
C LEU A 302 -5.52 4.78 -13.88
N PHE A 303 -6.12 3.63 -14.21
CA PHE A 303 -6.18 3.13 -15.60
C PHE A 303 -7.23 3.87 -16.45
N SER A 304 -8.13 4.63 -15.82
CA SER A 304 -9.18 5.39 -16.50
C SER A 304 -8.69 6.75 -17.05
N ASN A 305 -9.53 7.44 -17.80
CA ASN A 305 -9.32 8.83 -18.24
C ASN A 305 -9.97 9.85 -17.28
N ARG A 306 -10.44 9.41 -16.11
CA ARG A 306 -11.06 10.27 -15.12
C ARG A 306 -10.00 10.89 -14.23
N ASP A 307 -10.07 12.21 -14.03
CA ASP A 307 -9.18 12.93 -13.13
C ASP A 307 -9.35 12.45 -11.68
N THR A 308 -8.23 12.27 -10.98
CA THR A 308 -8.21 12.06 -9.52
C THR A 308 -8.65 13.33 -8.79
N LEU A 309 -8.95 13.21 -7.50
CA LEU A 309 -9.15 14.41 -6.67
C LEU A 309 -7.91 15.31 -6.67
N LEU A 310 -6.72 14.72 -6.65
CA LEU A 310 -5.48 15.48 -6.64
C LEU A 310 -5.25 16.24 -7.94
N GLU A 311 -5.54 15.63 -9.09
CA GLU A 311 -5.46 16.29 -10.42
C GLU A 311 -6.45 17.45 -10.54
N LYS A 312 -7.65 17.30 -9.96
CA LYS A 312 -8.72 18.29 -10.07
C LYS A 312 -8.58 19.46 -9.09
N ASP A 313 -8.30 19.16 -7.83
CA ASP A 313 -8.43 20.10 -6.72
C ASP A 313 -7.07 20.52 -6.13
N GLY A 314 -5.99 19.79 -6.44
CA GLY A 314 -4.64 20.07 -5.94
C GLY A 314 -4.46 19.72 -4.45
N LYS A 315 -3.20 19.62 -4.01
CA LYS A 315 -2.88 19.15 -2.66
C LYS A 315 -3.36 20.11 -1.57
N GLU A 316 -3.10 21.40 -1.74
CA GLU A 316 -3.39 22.44 -0.74
C GLU A 316 -4.87 22.45 -0.35
N LEU A 317 -5.76 22.45 -1.35
CA LEU A 317 -7.20 22.45 -1.09
C LEU A 317 -7.64 21.16 -0.37
N ILE A 318 -7.12 20.00 -0.77
CA ILE A 318 -7.49 18.73 -0.14
C ILE A 318 -7.02 18.69 1.32
N ASP A 319 -5.79 19.13 1.60
CA ASP A 319 -5.27 19.22 2.97
C ASP A 319 -6.12 20.17 3.82
N ASP A 320 -6.48 21.35 3.30
CA ASP A 320 -7.33 22.32 4.00
C ASP A 320 -8.73 21.76 4.32
N GLU A 321 -9.30 20.95 3.42
CA GLU A 321 -10.57 20.26 3.68
C GLU A 321 -10.43 19.12 4.70
N PHE A 322 -9.29 18.43 4.75
CA PHE A 322 -9.05 17.32 5.68
C PHE A 322 -8.78 17.79 7.11
N LEU A 323 -8.38 19.05 7.30
CA LEU A 323 -8.32 19.70 8.61
C LEU A 323 -9.70 19.97 9.23
N LYS A 324 -10.79 19.86 8.45
CA LYS A 324 -12.15 20.15 8.93
C LYS A 324 -12.83 18.90 9.46
N ASP A 325 -13.73 19.10 10.43
CA ASP A 325 -14.57 18.03 10.94
C ASP A 325 -15.49 17.45 9.85
N SER A 326 -15.40 16.14 9.63
CA SER A 326 -16.28 15.42 8.72
C SER A 326 -17.32 14.60 9.47
N LYS A 327 -18.59 15.04 9.43
CA LYS A 327 -19.71 14.24 9.99
C LYS A 327 -19.85 12.89 9.27
N MET A 328 -19.42 12.82 8.00
CA MET A 328 -19.43 11.58 7.23
C MET A 328 -18.42 10.60 7.81
N MET A 329 -17.15 11.01 7.98
CA MET A 329 -16.12 10.16 8.58
C MET A 329 -16.50 9.72 9.99
N LEU A 330 -17.05 10.63 10.80
CA LEU A 330 -17.55 10.29 12.14
C LEU A 330 -18.68 9.24 12.09
N SER A 331 -19.60 9.36 11.14
CA SER A 331 -20.70 8.39 10.99
C SER A 331 -20.21 7.01 10.54
N LEU A 332 -19.25 6.95 9.62
CA LEU A 332 -18.61 5.70 9.18
C LEU A 332 -17.85 5.04 10.34
N TYR A 333 -17.13 5.85 11.13
CA TYR A 333 -16.46 5.43 12.36
C TYR A 333 -17.43 4.91 13.44
N GLN A 334 -18.69 5.35 13.43
CA GLN A 334 -19.76 4.91 14.32
C GLN A 334 -20.56 3.72 13.78
N GLY A 335 -20.28 3.23 12.57
CA GLY A 335 -20.94 2.06 11.99
C GLY A 335 -22.17 2.35 11.13
N LYS A 336 -22.45 3.62 10.80
CA LYS A 336 -23.46 3.93 9.78
C LYS A 336 -22.87 3.66 8.40
N SER A 337 -23.59 2.92 7.56
CA SER A 337 -23.15 2.65 6.18
C SER A 337 -22.99 3.95 5.38
N TYR A 338 -22.24 3.92 4.27
CA TYR A 338 -22.10 5.08 3.38
C TYR A 338 -23.46 5.63 2.88
N LYS A 339 -24.43 4.74 2.62
CA LYS A 339 -25.77 5.17 2.21
C LYS A 339 -26.52 5.88 3.34
N GLU A 340 -26.34 5.42 4.57
CA GLU A 340 -26.93 6.04 5.77
C GLU A 340 -26.20 7.32 6.18
N SER A 341 -24.88 7.41 5.95
CA SER A 341 -24.09 8.61 6.25
C SER A 341 -24.50 9.79 5.39
N LEU A 342 -24.85 9.55 4.12
CA LEU A 342 -25.36 10.56 3.18
C LEU A 342 -26.77 11.04 3.53
N SER A 343 -27.56 10.32 4.32
CA SER A 343 -28.92 10.75 4.70
C SER A 343 -28.95 12.04 5.53
N HIS A 344 -27.81 12.41 6.13
CA HIS A 344 -27.63 13.65 6.88
C HIS A 344 -27.14 14.83 6.04
N TYR A 345 -26.87 14.62 4.75
CA TYR A 345 -26.44 15.65 3.81
C TYR A 345 -27.53 15.87 2.75
N SER A 346 -28.08 17.08 2.69
CA SER A 346 -28.88 17.49 1.54
C SER A 346 -27.92 17.84 0.42
N LEU A 347 -27.82 16.98 -0.61
CA LEU A 347 -27.15 17.37 -1.84
C LEU A 347 -27.88 18.61 -2.38
N PRO A 348 -27.18 19.73 -2.66
CA PRO A 348 -27.81 20.85 -3.34
C PRO A 348 -28.40 20.32 -4.63
N LYS A 349 -29.70 20.57 -4.85
CA LYS A 349 -30.37 20.24 -6.10
C LYS A 349 -29.56 20.91 -7.21
N ARG A 350 -28.82 20.13 -8.01
CA ARG A 350 -28.33 20.63 -9.30
C ARG A 350 -29.59 20.96 -10.09
N GLU A 351 -29.79 22.24 -10.39
CA GLU A 351 -30.80 22.65 -11.35
C GLU A 351 -30.53 21.86 -12.63
N GLN A 352 -31.51 21.05 -13.04
CA GLN A 352 -31.45 20.48 -14.37
C GLN A 352 -31.44 21.63 -15.35
N PRO A 353 -30.51 21.68 -16.33
CA PRO A 353 -30.58 22.68 -17.37
C PRO A 353 -31.95 22.58 -18.03
N SER A 354 -32.68 23.70 -18.04
CA SER A 354 -33.95 23.79 -18.73
C SER A 354 -33.69 23.56 -20.23
N LEU A 355 -34.15 22.43 -20.74
CA LEU A 355 -34.38 22.29 -22.17
C LEU A 355 -35.63 23.11 -22.49
N SER A 356 -35.43 24.39 -22.80
CA SER A 356 -36.39 25.22 -23.54
C SER A 356 -36.02 25.22 -25.02
#